data_AF-A0A931XKM9-F1
#
_entry.id   AF-A0A931XKM9-F1
#
_cell.length_a   1.000
_cell.length_b   1.000
_cell.length_c   1.000
_cell.angle_alpha   90.00
_cell.angle_beta   90.00
_cell.angle_gamma   90.00
#
_symmetry.space_group_name_H-M   'P 1'
#
loop_
_entity.id
_entity.type
_entity.pdbx_description
1 polymer ?
#
loop_
_entity_poly.entity_id
_entity_poly.type
_entity_poly.pdbx_seq_one_letter_code
_entity_poly.pdbx_strand_id
1 'polypeptide(L)'
;MLRINIYIPEDLNHQLGLVARSIGQKKAEVFRTAIRAGLKTIQPKSISALNLVNFAKEAEKIPTKGRIPKDIIKNLDYYTWGGKKRD
;
A
#
# COMPACT_ATOMS: atom_id res chain seq x y z
N MET A 1 11.04 -1.77 -23.03
CA MET A 1 9.75 -1.05 -23.17
C MET A 1 8.76 -2.02 -23.79
N LEU A 2 7.63 -2.32 -23.13
CA LEU A 2 6.63 -3.26 -23.67
C LEU A 2 5.62 -2.51 -24.54
N ARG A 3 5.29 -3.08 -25.71
CA ARG A 3 4.24 -2.56 -26.58
C ARG A 3 2.96 -3.36 -26.33
N ILE A 4 1.87 -2.67 -26.02
CA ILE A 4 0.57 -3.28 -25.74
C ILE A 4 -0.41 -2.72 -26.76
N ASN A 5 -1.14 -3.61 -27.42
CA ASN A 5 -2.27 -3.25 -28.27
C ASN A 5 -3.55 -3.57 -27.49
N ILE A 6 -4.43 -2.58 -27.36
CA ILE A 6 -5.70 -2.71 -26.65
C ILE A 6 -6.81 -2.19 -27.56
N TYR A 7 -7.97 -2.82 -27.45
CA TYR A 7 -9.17 -2.26 -28.03
C TYR A 7 -9.66 -1.09 -27.16
N ILE A 8 -9.91 0.05 -27.79
CA ILE A 8 -10.44 1.26 -27.14
C ILE A 8 -11.74 1.61 -27.86
N PRO A 9 -12.87 1.70 -27.13
CA PRO A 9 -14.12 2.21 -27.67
C PRO A 9 -13.97 3.59 -28.33
N GLU A 10 -14.77 3.85 -29.37
CA GLU A 10 -14.61 5.04 -30.20
C GLU A 10 -14.86 6.34 -29.44
N ASP A 11 -15.86 6.34 -28.56
CA ASP A 11 -16.18 7.42 -27.63
C ASP A 11 -14.99 7.75 -26.70
N LEU A 12 -14.36 6.71 -26.13
CA LEU A 12 -13.19 6.88 -25.27
C LEU A 12 -11.99 7.43 -26.04
N ASN A 13 -11.77 6.99 -27.28
CA ASN A 13 -10.70 7.51 -28.13
C ASN A 13 -10.94 8.99 -28.51
N HIS A 14 -12.21 9.40 -28.69
CA HIS A 14 -12.58 10.79 -28.91
C HIS A 14 -12.28 11.66 -27.69
N GLN A 15 -12.72 11.24 -26.51
CA GLN A 15 -12.40 11.91 -25.24
C GLN A 15 -10.89 12.05 -25.03
N LEU A 16 -10.14 10.98 -25.28
CA LEU A 16 -8.68 10.99 -25.15
C LEU A 16 -8.03 11.99 -26.11
N GLY A 17 -8.59 12.17 -27.31
CA GLY A 17 -8.15 13.18 -28.27
C GLY A 17 -8.39 14.60 -27.80
N LEU A 18 -9.55 14.88 -27.20
CA LEU A 18 -9.87 16.20 -26.63
C LEU A 18 -8.92 16.55 -25.49
N VAL A 19 -8.71 15.63 -24.56
CA VAL A 19 -7.81 15.82 -23.41
C VAL A 19 -6.36 15.98 -23.86
N ALA A 20 -5.91 15.18 -24.84
CA ALA A 20 -4.58 15.32 -25.40
C ALA A 20 -4.34 16.70 -26.03
N ARG A 21 -5.35 17.23 -26.74
CA ARG A 21 -5.30 18.58 -27.31
C ARG A 21 -5.29 19.67 -26.24
N SER A 22 -6.13 19.54 -25.21
CA SER A 22 -6.22 20.56 -24.15
C SER A 22 -4.94 20.67 -23.32
N ILE A 23 -4.22 19.57 -23.12
CA ILE A 23 -2.97 19.53 -22.34
C ILE A 23 -1.74 19.69 -23.25
N GLY A 24 -1.91 19.69 -24.58
CA GLY A 24 -0.81 19.81 -25.54
C GLY A 24 0.12 18.58 -25.56
N GLN A 25 -0.41 17.39 -25.25
CA GLN A 25 0.38 16.15 -25.16
C GLN A 25 -0.06 15.11 -26.20
N LYS A 26 0.81 14.13 -26.46
CA LYS A 26 0.47 12.99 -27.31
C LYS A 26 -0.53 12.07 -26.60
N LYS A 27 -1.50 11.52 -27.34
CA LYS A 27 -2.48 10.53 -26.86
C LYS A 27 -1.86 9.42 -25.99
N ALA A 28 -0.71 8.89 -26.41
CA ALA A 28 -0.01 7.83 -25.67
C ALA A 28 0.45 8.25 -24.27
N GLU A 29 0.83 9.51 -24.07
CA GLU A 29 1.30 10.02 -22.77
C GLU A 29 0.13 10.26 -21.82
N VAL A 30 -0.97 10.79 -22.36
CA VAL A 30 -2.24 10.90 -21.64
C VAL A 30 -2.70 9.51 -21.18
N PHE A 31 -2.61 8.51 -22.06
CA PHE A 31 -2.98 7.12 -21.74
C PHE A 31 -2.13 6.53 -20.62
N ARG A 32 -0.81 6.72 -20.66
CA ARG A 32 0.11 6.27 -19.59
C ARG A 32 -0.22 6.94 -18.25
N THR A 33 -0.53 8.23 -18.28
CA THR A 33 -0.86 9.01 -17.09
C THR A 33 -2.18 8.52 -16.48
N ALA A 34 -3.20 8.31 -17.33
CA ALA A 34 -4.49 7.77 -16.91
C ALA A 34 -4.36 6.36 -16.31
N ILE A 35 -3.62 5.45 -16.95
CA ILE A 35 -3.35 4.12 -16.38
C ILE A 35 -2.65 4.24 -15.03
N ARG A 36 -1.60 5.06 -14.93
CA ARG A 36 -0.84 5.22 -13.68
C ARG A 36 -1.72 5.74 -12.55
N ALA A 37 -2.59 6.71 -12.84
CA ALA A 37 -3.54 7.23 -11.87
C ALA A 37 -4.59 6.17 -11.49
N GLY A 38 -5.14 5.46 -12.48
CA GLY A 38 -6.11 4.37 -12.26
C GLY A 38 -5.53 3.21 -11.44
N LEU A 39 -4.28 2.83 -11.65
CA LEU A 39 -3.63 1.78 -10.85
C LEU A 39 -3.47 2.20 -9.39
N LYS A 40 -3.24 3.48 -9.10
CA LYS A 40 -3.20 4.00 -7.72
C LYS A 40 -4.57 3.98 -7.05
N THR A 41 -5.65 4.16 -7.80
CA THR A 41 -7.02 4.14 -7.25
C THR A 41 -7.58 2.73 -7.12
N ILE A 42 -7.22 1.83 -8.05
CA ILE A 42 -7.63 0.41 -8.04
C ILE A 42 -6.81 -0.39 -7.01
N GLN A 43 -5.59 0.05 -6.68
CA GLN A 43 -4.84 -0.58 -5.60
C GLN A 43 -5.66 -0.51 -4.30
N PRO A 44 -6.02 -1.65 -3.69
CA PRO A 44 -6.80 -1.65 -2.47
C PRO A 44 -6.02 -0.88 -1.39
N LYS A 45 -6.67 0.12 -0.78
CA LYS A 45 -6.15 0.87 0.38
C LYS A 45 -5.71 -0.03 1.54
N SER A 46 -6.16 -1.27 1.54
CA SER A 46 -5.71 -2.32 2.44
C SER A 46 -4.30 -2.75 2.06
N ILE A 47 -3.34 -1.94 2.49
CA ILE A 47 -1.94 -2.27 2.74
C ILE A 47 -1.86 -3.33 3.87
N SER A 48 -2.90 -4.16 4.12
CA SER A 48 -2.87 -5.13 5.22
C SER A 48 -1.77 -6.16 5.01
N ALA A 49 -1.65 -6.72 3.81
CA ALA A 49 -0.62 -7.71 3.52
C ALA A 49 0.79 -7.11 3.61
N LEU A 50 1.02 -5.94 3.01
CA LEU A 50 2.33 -5.29 3.06
C LEU A 50 2.68 -4.76 4.46
N ASN A 51 1.70 -4.22 5.20
CA ASN A 51 1.90 -3.78 6.58
C ASN A 51 2.11 -4.96 7.53
N LEU A 52 1.43 -6.09 7.32
CA LEU A 52 1.66 -7.31 8.10
C LEU A 52 3.05 -7.88 7.81
N VAL A 53 3.51 -7.84 6.56
CA VAL A 53 4.89 -8.22 6.20
C VAL A 53 5.90 -7.28 6.84
N ASN A 54 5.65 -5.97 6.81
CA ASN A 54 6.54 -4.99 7.45
C ASN A 54 6.53 -5.14 8.98
N PHE A 55 5.36 -5.38 9.58
CA PHE A 55 5.20 -5.65 11.00
C PHE A 55 5.96 -6.92 11.42
N ALA A 56 5.84 -8.00 10.65
CA ALA A 56 6.59 -9.24 10.88
C ALA A 56 8.10 -9.01 10.82
N LYS A 57 8.58 -8.23 9.84
CA LYS A 57 10.00 -7.86 9.72
C LYS A 57 10.51 -7.03 10.90
N GLU A 58 9.70 -6.11 11.43
CA GLU A 58 10.06 -5.38 12.65
C GLU A 58 10.03 -6.28 13.89
N ALA A 59 9.07 -7.20 13.98
CA ALA A 59 8.98 -8.17 15.07
C ALA A 59 10.16 -9.15 15.11
N GLU A 60 10.71 -9.55 13.96
CA GLU A 60 11.92 -10.40 13.88
C GLU A 60 13.17 -9.73 14.47
N LYS A 61 13.24 -8.39 14.46
CA LYS A 61 14.36 -7.64 15.06
C LYS A 61 14.30 -7.63 16.59
N ILE A 62 13.15 -7.96 17.17
CA ILE A 62 12.99 -8.06 18.62
C ILE A 62 13.69 -9.36 19.06
N PRO A 63 14.68 -9.30 19.97
CA PRO A 63 15.40 -10.48 20.42
C PRO A 63 14.45 -11.45 21.16
N THR A 64 14.10 -12.55 20.49
CA THR A 64 13.21 -13.62 21.01
C THR A 64 13.96 -14.76 21.68
N LYS A 65 15.29 -14.69 21.78
CA LYS A 65 16.13 -15.66 22.49
C LYS A 65 17.07 -14.94 23.47
N GLY A 66 16.98 -15.29 24.75
CA GLY A 66 17.78 -14.71 25.84
C GLY A 66 16.96 -14.33 27.08
N ARG A 67 17.49 -13.43 27.92
CA ARG A 67 16.81 -12.79 29.07
C ARG A 67 15.73 -11.83 28.56
N ILE A 68 14.65 -12.37 27.99
CA ILE A 68 13.45 -11.59 27.71
C ILE A 68 12.90 -11.15 29.07
N PRO A 69 12.55 -9.87 29.28
CA PRO A 69 11.83 -9.46 30.48
C PRO A 69 10.49 -10.18 30.50
N LYS A 70 10.43 -11.34 31.18
CA LYS A 70 9.18 -12.08 31.42
C LYS A 70 8.15 -11.22 32.17
N ASP A 71 8.63 -10.14 32.79
CA ASP A 71 7.85 -9.12 33.47
C ASP A 71 6.77 -8.50 32.58
N ILE A 72 7.00 -8.32 31.28
CA ILE A 72 6.00 -7.67 30.40
C ILE A 72 4.78 -8.56 30.21
N ILE A 73 4.97 -9.88 30.03
CA ILE A 73 3.87 -10.84 29.91
C ILE A 73 3.23 -11.08 31.28
N LYS A 74 4.04 -11.23 32.33
CA LYS A 74 3.56 -11.50 33.70
C LYS A 74 2.75 -10.33 34.28
N ASN A 75 3.05 -9.11 33.85
CA ASN A 75 2.42 -7.87 34.31
C ASN A 75 1.71 -7.12 33.18
N LEU A 76 1.26 -7.82 32.12
CA LEU A 76 0.61 -7.19 30.98
C LEU A 76 -0.56 -6.32 31.45
N ASP A 77 -1.41 -6.84 32.34
CA ASP A 77 -2.54 -6.13 32.93
C ASP A 77 -2.13 -4.87 33.71
N TYR A 78 -0.97 -4.87 34.36
CA TYR A 78 -0.43 -3.68 35.03
C TYR A 78 -0.09 -2.59 33.99
N TYR A 79 0.59 -2.97 32.91
CA TYR A 79 1.05 -2.01 31.89
C TYR A 79 -0.06 -1.53 30.95
N THR A 80 -1.07 -2.36 30.68
CA THR A 80 -2.17 -2.00 29.77
C THR A 80 -3.35 -1.38 30.52
N TRP A 81 -3.62 -1.81 31.75
CA TRP A 81 -4.86 -1.47 32.46
C TRP A 81 -4.64 -0.91 33.87
N GLY A 82 -3.39 -0.74 34.32
CA GLY A 82 -3.07 -0.14 35.63
C GLY A 82 -3.37 -1.06 36.82
N GLY A 83 -3.44 -2.37 36.62
CA GLY A 83 -3.63 -3.37 37.69
C GLY A 83 -2.46 -3.42 38.69
N LYS A 84 -2.46 -4.36 39.65
CA LYS A 84 -1.31 -4.55 40.56
C LYS A 84 -0.22 -5.39 39.92
N LYS A 85 1.04 -4.97 40.11
CA LYS A 85 2.22 -5.73 39.64
C LYS A 85 2.33 -7.03 40.44
N ARG A 86 2.52 -8.14 39.74
CA ARG A 86 2.73 -9.49 40.27
C ARG A 86 4.24 -9.78 40.30
N ASP A 87 4.73 -10.18 41.47
CA ASP A 87 6.14 -10.57 41.72
C ASP A 87 6.51 -11.87 41.02
#